data_AF-A0AAW0HYU8-F1
#
_entry.id   AF-A0AAW0HYU8-F1
#
_cell.length_a   1.000
_cell.length_b   1.000
_cell.length_c   1.000
_cell.angle_alpha   90.00
_cell.angle_beta   90.00
_cell.angle_gamma   90.00
#
_symmetry.space_group_name_H-M   'P 1'
#
loop_
_entity.id
_entity.type
_entity.pdbx_description
1 polymer ?
#
loop_
_entity_poly.entity_id
_entity_poly.type
_entity_poly.pdbx_seq_one_letter_code
_entity_poly.pdbx_strand_id
1 'polypeptide(L)'
;CLSQILMSVPQGPTIAERTKCASTYVVPSHASVFRGIKSGASSAWCSPGFQLAANNYTCVDINECDASNQCAQQCYNILGSFICQCNQGYELSSDRLNCEDIDECRTSSYLCQYQCVNEPGKFSCMCPQGYQVVRSRTCQDINECETTNECREDEMCWNYHGGFRCYPRNPCQDPYVLASENRCVCPVSNTMCRDLPQSIVYKYMSIRSDRSVPSDIFQIQATTIYANTINTFRIKSGNENGEFYLRQTSPVSAMLVLVKSLTGPREYIVDLEMLTVSSIGTFRTSSVLRLTIIVGPFSF
;
A
#
# COMPACT_ATOMS: atom_id res chain seq x y z
N CYS A 1 20.56 34.24 26.45
CA CYS A 1 20.74 34.78 25.08
C CYS A 1 20.79 33.69 24.01
N LEU A 2 21.65 32.67 24.09
CA LEU A 2 21.64 31.57 23.09
C LEU A 2 20.30 30.80 23.03
N SER A 3 19.58 30.69 24.15
CA SER A 3 18.21 30.16 24.20
C SER A 3 17.12 31.13 23.70
N GLN A 4 17.42 32.41 23.47
CA GLN A 4 16.46 33.39 22.96
C GLN A 4 16.73 33.81 21.49
N ILE A 5 17.88 33.48 20.91
CA ILE A 5 18.22 33.82 19.51
C ILE A 5 17.84 32.67 18.54
N LEU A 6 17.72 31.44 19.04
CA LEU A 6 17.32 30.28 18.22
C LEU A 6 15.85 30.30 17.80
N MET A 7 15.03 31.25 18.29
CA MET A 7 13.60 31.32 17.99
C MET A 7 13.21 32.38 16.94
N SER A 8 14.15 33.07 16.27
CA SER A 8 13.75 34.23 15.45
C SER A 8 14.44 34.49 14.10
N VAL A 9 15.39 33.68 13.59
CA VAL A 9 15.96 33.93 12.24
C VAL A 9 16.29 32.63 11.46
N PRO A 10 15.85 32.46 10.19
CA PRO A 10 16.09 31.24 9.40
C PRO A 10 17.52 31.05 8.86
N GLN A 11 18.34 32.10 8.89
CA GLN A 11 19.75 32.06 8.51
C GLN A 11 20.55 32.55 9.71
N GLY A 12 21.48 31.72 10.20
CA GLY A 12 22.14 31.89 11.49
C GLY A 12 22.86 33.24 11.69
N PRO A 13 23.26 33.57 12.94
CA PRO A 13 23.67 34.91 13.33
C PRO A 13 24.98 35.37 12.67
N THR A 14 25.02 36.63 12.26
CA THR A 14 26.18 37.27 11.61
C THR A 14 27.35 37.50 12.59
N ILE A 15 28.56 37.69 12.06
CA ILE A 15 29.79 37.89 12.86
C ILE A 15 29.65 39.11 13.79
N ALA A 16 28.94 40.16 13.40
CA ALA A 16 28.71 41.35 14.23
C ALA A 16 27.75 41.08 15.42
N GLU A 17 26.79 40.16 15.28
CA GLU A 17 25.85 39.76 16.34
C GLU A 17 26.52 38.83 17.36
N ARG A 18 27.49 38.01 16.91
CA ARG A 18 28.35 37.21 17.80
C ARG A 18 29.24 38.09 18.69
N THR A 19 29.74 39.20 18.14
CA THR A 19 30.63 40.13 18.87
C THR A 19 29.87 40.97 19.92
N LYS A 20 28.58 41.26 19.71
CA LYS A 20 27.76 42.01 20.69
C LYS A 20 27.39 41.21 21.94
N CYS A 21 27.36 39.88 21.86
CA CYS A 21 27.21 39.03 23.06
C CYS A 21 28.52 38.87 23.84
N ALA A 22 29.68 39.20 23.25
CA ALA A 22 30.99 38.94 23.84
C ALA A 22 31.51 40.08 24.74
N SER A 23 30.90 41.27 24.73
CA SER A 23 31.49 42.47 25.37
C SER A 23 30.70 43.06 26.55
N THR A 24 29.58 42.48 26.98
CA THR A 24 28.84 42.97 28.17
C THR A 24 28.37 41.85 29.12
N TYR A 25 28.75 40.61 28.85
CA TYR A 25 28.66 39.55 29.85
C TYR A 25 30.09 39.16 30.21
N VAL A 26 30.51 39.54 31.42
CA VAL A 26 31.43 38.67 32.16
C VAL A 26 30.70 37.35 32.21
N VAL A 27 31.07 36.42 31.33
CA VAL A 27 30.64 35.03 31.45
C VAL A 27 31.12 34.65 32.85
N PRO A 28 30.24 34.46 33.86
CA PRO A 28 30.73 33.87 35.08
C PRO A 28 31.27 32.55 34.59
N SER A 29 32.56 32.28 34.79
CA SER A 29 33.08 30.94 34.54
C SER A 29 32.11 30.00 35.26
N HIS A 30 31.32 29.20 34.51
CA HIS A 30 30.29 28.37 35.12
C HIS A 30 30.91 27.44 36.20
N ALA A 31 32.23 27.22 36.10
CA ALA A 31 33.15 26.63 37.07
C ALA A 31 33.80 27.61 38.08
N SER A 32 33.06 28.54 38.68
CA SER A 32 33.61 29.46 39.70
C SER A 32 33.69 28.80 41.08
N VAL A 33 34.83 28.92 41.78
CA VAL A 33 34.97 28.49 43.17
C VAL A 33 34.49 29.59 44.10
N PHE A 34 33.45 29.30 44.89
CA PHE A 34 32.98 30.20 45.93
C PHE A 34 33.65 29.84 47.26
N ARG A 35 34.09 30.86 48.01
CA ARG A 35 34.69 30.71 49.34
C ARG A 35 33.90 31.51 50.34
N GLY A 36 33.56 30.88 51.46
CA GLY A 36 32.84 31.53 52.55
C GLY A 36 32.90 30.71 53.84
N ILE A 37 32.29 31.25 54.89
CA ILE A 37 32.20 30.57 56.18
C ILE A 37 30.80 29.99 56.31
N LYS A 38 30.69 28.65 56.27
CA LYS A 38 29.47 27.95 56.69
C LYS A 38 29.77 27.29 58.04
N SER A 39 28.93 27.55 59.04
CA SER A 39 29.01 26.89 60.37
C SER A 39 30.40 26.97 61.04
N GLY A 40 31.09 28.11 60.90
CA GLY A 40 32.36 28.37 61.60
C GLY A 40 33.61 27.76 60.96
N ALA A 41 33.50 27.13 59.79
CA ALA A 41 34.63 26.64 59.00
C ALA A 41 34.69 27.32 57.63
N SER A 42 35.91 27.62 57.15
CA SER A 42 36.14 28.08 55.77
C SER A 42 35.85 26.93 54.79
N SER A 43 34.72 27.02 54.09
CA SER A 43 34.29 26.02 53.11
C SER A 43 34.38 26.60 51.70
N ALA A 44 34.99 25.84 50.78
CA ALA A 44 34.91 26.10 49.35
C ALA A 44 33.77 25.26 48.76
N TRP A 45 33.00 25.81 47.83
CA TRP A 45 31.98 25.07 47.09
C TRP A 45 31.88 25.56 45.64
N CYS A 46 31.34 24.72 44.77
CA CYS A 46 31.14 25.01 43.37
C CYS A 46 29.68 25.33 43.06
N SER A 47 29.42 25.96 41.91
CA SER A 47 28.07 26.05 41.34
C SER A 47 27.44 24.65 41.19
N PRO A 48 26.10 24.52 41.18
CA PRO A 48 25.44 23.27 40.82
C PRO A 48 25.94 22.74 39.46
N GLY A 49 26.13 21.42 39.35
CA GLY A 49 26.73 20.77 38.17
C GLY A 49 28.27 20.72 38.17
N PHE A 50 28.92 21.22 39.22
CA PHE A 50 30.38 21.23 39.34
C PHE A 50 30.84 20.68 40.70
N GLN A 51 32.00 20.03 40.71
CA GLN A 51 32.65 19.50 41.92
C GLN A 51 34.05 20.07 42.09
N LEU A 52 34.53 20.13 43.35
CA LEU A 52 35.90 20.55 43.64
C LEU A 52 36.90 19.50 43.15
N ALA A 53 37.87 19.92 42.34
CA ALA A 53 39.01 19.09 41.99
C ALA A 53 39.89 18.82 43.21
N ALA A 54 40.77 17.81 43.11
CA ALA A 54 41.68 17.40 44.20
C ALA A 54 42.58 18.53 44.74
N ASN A 55 42.78 19.60 43.98
CA ASN A 55 43.54 20.78 44.41
C ASN A 55 42.74 21.73 45.33
N ASN A 56 41.42 21.58 45.50
CA ASN A 56 40.55 22.50 46.24
C ASN A 56 40.51 23.96 45.74
N TYR A 57 41.01 24.24 44.54
CA TYR A 57 41.07 25.57 43.93
C TYR A 57 40.38 25.66 42.57
N THR A 58 39.97 24.55 41.98
CA THR A 58 39.29 24.53 40.68
C THR A 58 38.00 23.72 40.76
N CYS A 59 36.92 24.27 40.21
CA CYS A 59 35.70 23.51 39.96
C CYS A 59 35.84 22.79 38.62
N VAL A 60 35.60 21.49 38.62
CA VAL A 60 35.48 20.69 37.40
C VAL A 60 34.03 20.29 37.22
N ASP A 61 33.64 20.22 35.97
CA ASP A 61 32.31 19.77 35.57
C ASP A 61 32.05 18.36 36.11
N ILE A 62 30.86 18.14 36.65
CA ILE A 62 30.43 16.78 37.02
C ILE A 62 29.97 16.12 35.74
N ASN A 63 30.59 15.02 35.35
CA ASN A 63 30.07 14.23 34.24
C ASN A 63 28.89 13.39 34.72
N GLU A 64 27.66 13.90 34.59
CA GLU A 64 26.47 13.17 35.06
C GLU A 64 26.22 11.88 34.25
N CYS A 65 26.83 11.74 33.06
CA CYS A 65 26.74 10.53 32.24
C CYS A 65 27.61 9.37 32.77
N ASP A 66 28.56 9.64 33.67
CA ASP A 66 29.34 8.58 34.33
C ASP A 66 28.52 7.86 35.42
N ALA A 67 27.38 8.44 35.83
CA ALA A 67 26.43 7.79 36.72
C ALA A 67 25.51 6.84 35.92
N SER A 68 25.28 5.63 36.43
CA SER A 68 24.38 4.66 35.79
C SER A 68 22.92 5.18 35.75
N ASN A 69 22.28 5.10 34.58
CA ASN A 69 20.84 5.32 34.34
C ASN A 69 20.33 6.77 34.35
N GLN A 70 21.16 7.76 34.03
CA GLN A 70 20.73 9.17 33.97
C GLN A 70 19.83 9.51 32.78
N CYS A 71 20.05 8.86 31.65
CA CYS A 71 19.19 8.93 30.48
C CYS A 71 18.69 7.53 30.14
N ALA A 72 17.47 7.42 29.61
CA ALA A 72 16.95 6.14 29.12
C ALA A 72 17.76 5.61 27.92
N GLN A 73 18.33 6.50 27.11
CA GLN A 73 19.10 6.17 25.91
C GLN A 73 20.45 6.90 25.90
N GLN A 74 20.65 7.92 25.04
CA GLN A 74 21.95 8.57 24.90
C GLN A 74 22.09 9.72 25.91
N CYS A 75 23.26 9.80 26.56
CA CYS A 75 23.62 10.88 27.48
C CYS A 75 24.81 11.66 26.92
N TYR A 76 24.69 12.98 26.90
CA TYR A 76 25.76 13.89 26.53
C TYR A 76 26.04 14.86 27.66
N ASN A 77 27.27 14.81 28.18
CA ASN A 77 27.73 15.73 29.20
C ASN A 77 27.97 17.12 28.60
N ILE A 78 27.47 18.16 29.26
CA ILE A 78 27.66 19.56 28.85
C ILE A 78 28.12 20.39 30.06
N LEU A 79 28.67 21.58 29.85
CA LEU A 79 29.14 22.37 30.97
C LEU A 79 28.00 22.76 31.94
N GLY A 80 28.09 22.25 33.16
CA GLY A 80 27.18 22.48 34.27
C GLY A 80 25.90 21.65 34.25
N SER A 81 25.76 20.68 33.34
CA SER A 81 24.60 19.77 33.27
C SER A 81 24.83 18.64 32.25
N PHE A 82 23.76 17.92 31.91
CA PHE A 82 23.75 16.93 30.85
C PHE A 82 22.49 17.09 29.99
N ILE A 83 22.53 16.55 28.78
CA ILE A 83 21.36 16.41 27.92
C ILE A 83 21.17 14.95 27.52
N CYS A 84 19.91 14.50 27.55
CA CYS A 84 19.52 13.22 27.01
C CYS A 84 19.07 13.38 25.56
N GLN A 85 19.42 12.41 24.73
CA GLN A 85 18.96 12.32 23.35
C GLN A 85 18.41 10.93 23.09
N CYS A 86 17.34 10.88 22.30
CA CYS A 86 16.73 9.64 21.89
C CYS A 86 17.29 9.15 20.55
N ASN A 87 17.39 7.84 20.42
CA ASN A 87 17.67 7.12 19.19
C ASN A 87 16.59 7.42 18.15
N GLN A 88 16.89 7.12 16.89
CA GLN A 88 15.92 7.25 15.81
C GLN A 88 14.65 6.45 16.12
N GLY A 89 13.49 7.05 15.85
CA GLY A 89 12.17 6.46 16.14
C GLY A 89 11.63 6.76 17.53
N TYR A 90 12.34 7.54 18.35
CA TYR A 90 11.91 7.91 19.70
C TYR A 90 11.91 9.43 19.88
N GLU A 91 11.00 9.92 20.71
CA GLU A 91 10.93 11.32 21.14
C GLU A 91 11.20 11.47 22.63
N LEU A 92 11.77 12.61 23.01
CA LEU A 92 12.13 12.89 24.39
C LEU A 92 10.86 13.25 25.18
N SER A 93 10.59 12.53 26.27
CA SER A 93 9.43 12.77 27.13
C SER A 93 9.51 14.12 27.86
N SER A 94 8.41 14.51 28.50
CA SER A 94 8.30 15.80 29.20
C SER A 94 9.31 16.01 30.34
N ASP A 95 9.82 14.92 30.93
CA ASP A 95 10.86 14.97 31.97
C ASP A 95 12.27 15.20 31.41
N ARG A 96 12.45 15.13 30.09
CA ARG A 96 13.72 15.24 29.37
C ARG A 96 14.75 14.16 29.70
N LEU A 97 14.31 13.03 30.27
CA LEU A 97 15.18 11.92 30.68
C LEU A 97 14.80 10.61 29.99
N ASN A 98 13.51 10.40 29.75
CA ASN A 98 13.00 9.20 29.08
C ASN A 98 12.79 9.43 27.57
N CYS A 99 12.74 8.32 26.85
CA CYS A 99 12.51 8.29 25.40
C CYS A 99 11.28 7.44 25.13
N GLU A 100 10.25 8.08 24.60
CA GLU A 100 9.00 7.44 24.23
C GLU A 100 9.04 7.10 22.74
N ASP A 101 8.50 5.94 22.40
CA ASP A 101 8.43 5.48 21.02
C ASP A 101 7.49 6.36 20.21
N ILE A 102 7.93 6.80 19.03
CA ILE A 102 7.09 7.60 18.13
C ILE A 102 6.13 6.64 17.43
N ASP A 103 4.85 6.71 17.78
CA ASP A 103 3.83 5.94 17.06
C ASP A 103 3.58 6.55 15.67
N GLU A 104 4.34 6.08 14.67
CA GLU A 104 4.23 6.60 13.32
C GLU A 104 2.85 6.29 12.71
N CYS A 105 2.25 5.17 13.10
CA CYS A 105 0.92 4.75 12.65
C CYS A 105 -0.19 5.72 13.09
N ARG A 106 -0.05 6.37 14.25
CA ARG A 106 -0.96 7.43 14.70
C ARG A 106 -0.65 8.79 14.09
N THR A 107 0.60 9.00 13.71
CA THR A 107 1.09 10.29 13.20
C THR A 107 0.78 10.48 11.72
N SER A 108 0.77 9.40 10.92
CA SER A 108 0.49 9.47 9.49
C SER A 108 -0.33 8.29 8.97
N SER A 109 -1.52 8.61 8.45
CA SER A 109 -2.46 7.61 7.91
C SER A 109 -2.05 7.02 6.55
N TYR A 110 -1.02 7.57 5.89
CA TYR A 110 -0.61 7.16 4.54
C TYR A 110 0.72 6.38 4.50
N LEU A 111 1.21 5.89 5.65
CA LEU A 111 2.48 5.17 5.73
C LEU A 111 2.45 3.81 5.02
N CYS A 112 1.33 3.09 5.16
CA CYS A 112 1.11 1.75 4.64
C CYS A 112 -0.13 1.74 3.73
N GLN A 113 -0.12 0.90 2.70
CA GLN A 113 -1.28 0.74 1.80
C GLN A 113 -2.48 0.06 2.48
N TYR A 114 -2.23 -0.83 3.45
CA TYR A 114 -3.29 -1.57 4.15
C TYR A 114 -3.27 -1.34 5.66
N GLN A 115 -2.36 -1.99 6.39
CA GLN A 115 -2.30 -1.91 7.85
C GLN A 115 -0.90 -1.49 8.31
N CYS A 116 -0.84 -0.50 9.20
CA CYS A 116 0.37 -0.09 9.89
C CYS A 116 0.42 -0.75 11.28
N VAL A 117 1.59 -1.26 11.66
CA VAL A 117 1.86 -1.82 12.98
C VAL A 117 3.03 -1.05 13.58
N ASN A 118 2.81 -0.42 14.72
CA ASN A 118 3.85 0.29 15.44
C ASN A 118 4.76 -0.71 16.17
N GLU A 119 6.07 -0.53 16.07
CA GLU A 119 7.08 -1.36 16.72
C GLU A 119 8.08 -0.44 17.45
N PRO A 120 8.82 -0.92 18.47
CA PRO A 120 9.80 -0.05 19.12
C PRO A 120 10.89 0.45 18.16
N GLY A 121 10.94 1.76 17.97
CA GLY A 121 11.87 2.52 17.14
C GLY A 121 11.57 2.53 15.64
N LYS A 122 10.45 1.95 15.21
CA LYS A 122 10.07 1.84 13.79
C LYS A 122 8.61 1.40 13.62
N PHE A 123 8.12 1.39 12.39
CA PHE A 123 6.87 0.72 12.04
C PHE A 123 7.10 -0.38 11.00
N SER A 124 6.15 -1.31 10.94
CA SER A 124 6.04 -2.29 9.87
C SER A 124 4.67 -2.21 9.20
N CYS A 125 4.63 -2.47 7.89
CA CYS A 125 3.37 -2.56 7.15
C CYS A 125 2.97 -4.02 6.98
N MET A 126 1.70 -4.31 7.19
CA MET A 126 1.11 -5.62 6.95
C MET A 126 0.15 -5.56 5.77
N CYS A 127 0.15 -6.62 4.97
CA CYS A 127 -0.77 -6.83 3.87
C CYS A 127 -1.79 -7.92 4.24
N PRO A 128 -2.99 -7.89 3.65
CA PRO A 128 -3.97 -8.93 3.91
C PRO A 128 -3.51 -10.28 3.34
N GLN A 129 -4.26 -11.34 3.66
CA GLN A 129 -4.05 -12.65 3.06
C GLN A 129 -4.11 -12.58 1.52
N GLY A 130 -3.20 -13.30 0.86
CA GLY A 130 -3.04 -13.29 -0.61
C GLY A 130 -2.15 -12.16 -1.13
N TYR A 131 -1.59 -11.33 -0.25
CA TYR A 131 -0.73 -10.21 -0.63
C TYR A 131 0.58 -10.22 0.15
N GLN A 132 1.63 -9.71 -0.47
CA GLN A 132 2.95 -9.53 0.12
C GLN A 132 3.38 -8.06 0.12
N VAL A 133 4.17 -7.69 1.13
CA VAL A 133 4.71 -6.33 1.26
C VAL A 133 5.85 -6.13 0.28
N VAL A 134 5.74 -5.10 -0.55
CA VAL A 134 6.72 -4.69 -1.54
C VAL A 134 7.12 -3.24 -1.25
N ARG A 135 8.43 -2.93 -1.40
CA ARG A 135 9.01 -1.61 -1.07
C ARG A 135 8.66 -1.12 0.36
N SER A 136 8.51 -2.08 1.30
CA SER A 136 8.20 -1.85 2.72
C SER A 136 6.87 -1.14 3.04
N ARG A 137 6.02 -0.85 2.05
CA ARG A 137 4.81 -0.03 2.23
C ARG A 137 3.60 -0.45 1.39
N THR A 138 3.84 -1.04 0.23
CA THR A 138 2.80 -1.40 -0.74
C THR A 138 2.48 -2.89 -0.67
N CYS A 139 1.23 -3.23 -0.93
CA CYS A 139 0.75 -4.60 -1.02
C CYS A 139 0.65 -5.01 -2.48
N GLN A 140 1.37 -6.08 -2.82
CA GLN A 140 1.27 -6.71 -4.13
C GLN A 140 0.62 -8.07 -3.99
N ASP A 141 -0.31 -8.35 -4.88
CA ASP A 141 -0.93 -9.66 -5.03
C ASP A 141 0.13 -10.75 -5.22
N ILE A 142 -0.02 -11.86 -4.50
CA ILE A 142 0.81 -13.04 -4.68
C ILE A 142 0.22 -13.83 -5.83
N ASN A 143 1.01 -14.10 -6.87
CA ASN A 143 0.55 -14.99 -7.92
C ASN A 143 0.67 -16.45 -7.46
N GLU A 144 -0.41 -17.02 -6.91
CA GLU A 144 -0.37 -18.40 -6.42
C GLU A 144 -0.19 -19.41 -7.56
N CYS A 145 -0.60 -19.06 -8.79
CA CYS A 145 -0.38 -19.90 -9.96
C CYS A 145 1.09 -20.01 -10.38
N GLU A 146 1.94 -19.06 -9.98
CA GLU A 146 3.39 -19.10 -10.21
C GLU A 146 4.16 -19.65 -9.02
N THR A 147 3.62 -19.52 -7.80
CA THR A 147 4.33 -19.88 -6.57
C THR A 147 4.01 -21.27 -6.05
N THR A 148 2.73 -21.64 -5.92
CA THR A 148 2.30 -22.93 -5.36
C THR A 148 1.65 -23.84 -6.41
N ASN A 149 0.87 -23.26 -7.32
CA ASN A 149 0.11 -23.94 -8.38
C ASN A 149 -0.61 -25.20 -7.88
N GLU A 150 -1.47 -25.06 -6.86
CA GLU A 150 -2.14 -26.18 -6.17
C GLU A 150 -3.30 -26.82 -6.96
N CYS A 151 -3.50 -26.44 -8.23
CA CYS A 151 -4.57 -26.99 -9.06
C CYS A 151 -4.29 -28.43 -9.50
N ARG A 152 -5.35 -29.19 -9.79
CA ARG A 152 -5.23 -30.56 -10.31
C ARG A 152 -4.68 -30.57 -11.74
N GLU A 153 -4.21 -31.73 -12.20
CA GLU A 153 -3.66 -31.88 -13.56
C GLU A 153 -4.68 -31.54 -14.66
N ASP A 154 -5.96 -31.87 -14.45
CA ASP A 154 -7.07 -31.59 -15.35
C ASP A 154 -7.66 -30.17 -15.21
N GLU A 155 -7.04 -29.35 -14.36
CA GLU A 155 -7.42 -27.97 -14.11
C GLU A 155 -6.35 -27.00 -14.63
N MET A 156 -6.76 -25.75 -14.87
CA MET A 156 -5.91 -24.61 -15.11
C MET A 156 -6.02 -23.65 -13.94
N CYS A 157 -4.89 -23.12 -13.49
CA CYS A 157 -4.85 -22.11 -12.45
C CYS A 157 -5.12 -20.73 -13.03
N TRP A 158 -5.97 -19.96 -12.35
CA TRP A 158 -6.24 -18.58 -12.67
C TRP A 158 -6.04 -17.69 -11.44
N ASN A 159 -5.09 -16.78 -11.54
CA ASN A 159 -4.77 -15.82 -10.48
C ASN A 159 -5.74 -14.63 -10.50
N TYR A 160 -6.15 -14.16 -9.32
CA TYR A 160 -6.94 -12.95 -9.15
C TYR A 160 -6.46 -12.16 -7.94
N HIS A 161 -6.94 -10.92 -7.78
CA HIS A 161 -6.50 -10.08 -6.67
C HIS A 161 -6.95 -10.65 -5.32
N GLY A 162 -6.01 -11.14 -4.52
CA GLY A 162 -6.21 -11.75 -3.21
C GLY A 162 -6.42 -13.26 -3.24
N GLY A 163 -6.07 -13.95 -4.33
CA GLY A 163 -6.03 -15.41 -4.36
C GLY A 163 -6.08 -16.00 -5.76
N PHE A 164 -6.31 -17.31 -5.83
CA PHE A 164 -6.40 -18.04 -7.09
C PHE A 164 -7.60 -18.96 -7.13
N ARG A 165 -7.97 -19.38 -8.34
CA ARG A 165 -8.99 -20.39 -8.56
C ARG A 165 -8.57 -21.34 -9.67
N CYS A 166 -8.94 -22.60 -9.49
CA CYS A 166 -8.77 -23.64 -10.48
C CYS A 166 -10.03 -23.78 -11.34
N TYR A 167 -9.85 -23.84 -12.66
CA TYR A 167 -10.92 -24.07 -13.62
C TYR A 167 -10.65 -25.34 -14.43
N PRO A 168 -11.68 -26.10 -14.84
CA PRO A 168 -11.47 -27.27 -15.69
C PRO A 168 -10.78 -26.89 -17.01
N ARG A 169 -9.80 -27.69 -17.45
CA ARG A 169 -9.18 -27.52 -18.77
C ARG A 169 -10.16 -27.72 -19.92
N ASN A 170 -11.18 -28.55 -19.70
CA ASN A 170 -12.30 -28.72 -20.62
C ASN A 170 -13.58 -28.12 -19.99
N PRO A 171 -13.93 -26.86 -20.33
CA PRO A 171 -15.15 -26.22 -19.82
C PRO A 171 -16.41 -26.58 -20.62
N CYS A 172 -16.29 -27.40 -21.68
CA CYS A 172 -17.40 -27.71 -22.57
C CYS A 172 -18.40 -28.64 -21.88
N GLN A 173 -19.68 -28.27 -21.97
CA GLN A 173 -20.80 -29.09 -21.53
C GLN A 173 -21.45 -29.73 -22.75
N ASP A 174 -22.05 -30.91 -22.59
CA ASP A 174 -22.84 -31.54 -23.66
C ASP A 174 -23.92 -30.57 -24.18
N PRO A 175 -24.13 -30.44 -25.50
CA PRO A 175 -23.58 -31.21 -26.62
C PRO A 175 -22.29 -30.62 -27.25
N TYR A 176 -21.62 -29.67 -26.60
CA TYR A 176 -20.45 -29.00 -27.15
C TYR A 176 -19.18 -29.84 -27.03
N VAL A 177 -18.32 -29.72 -28.04
CA VAL A 177 -16.99 -30.35 -28.05
C VAL A 177 -15.91 -29.28 -28.04
N LEU A 178 -14.78 -29.60 -27.40
CA LEU A 178 -13.63 -28.70 -27.32
C LEU A 178 -12.96 -28.58 -28.69
N ALA A 179 -12.94 -27.37 -29.25
CA ALA A 179 -12.33 -27.08 -30.55
C ALA A 179 -10.91 -26.49 -30.41
N SER A 180 -10.70 -25.65 -29.40
CA SER A 180 -9.40 -25.08 -29.04
C SER A 180 -9.41 -24.73 -27.55
N GLU A 181 -8.28 -24.26 -27.01
CA GLU A 181 -8.21 -23.80 -25.62
C GLU A 181 -9.37 -22.83 -25.33
N ASN A 182 -10.22 -23.20 -24.37
CA ASN A 182 -11.40 -22.45 -23.92
C ASN A 182 -12.46 -22.13 -25.00
N ARG A 183 -12.46 -22.83 -26.15
CA ARG A 183 -13.50 -22.69 -27.19
C ARG A 183 -14.22 -24.00 -27.41
N CYS A 184 -15.52 -23.97 -27.16
CA CYS A 184 -16.44 -25.07 -27.35
C CYS A 184 -17.28 -24.81 -28.60
N VAL A 185 -17.41 -25.81 -29.48
CA VAL A 185 -18.21 -25.71 -30.71
C VAL A 185 -19.32 -26.74 -30.68
N CYS A 186 -20.48 -26.37 -31.20
CA CYS A 186 -21.60 -27.28 -31.34
C CYS A 186 -21.45 -28.06 -32.66
N PRO A 187 -21.32 -29.40 -32.66
CA PRO A 187 -21.15 -30.17 -33.88
C PRO A 187 -22.34 -30.04 -34.83
N VAL A 188 -22.06 -29.80 -36.12
CA VAL A 188 -23.10 -29.65 -37.16
C VAL A 188 -23.93 -30.93 -37.35
N SER A 189 -23.34 -32.09 -37.06
CA SER A 189 -24.01 -33.39 -37.12
C SER A 189 -25.02 -33.62 -35.99
N ASN A 190 -24.99 -32.80 -34.93
CA ASN A 190 -25.85 -32.98 -33.77
C ASN A 190 -27.12 -32.13 -33.91
N THR A 191 -28.28 -32.78 -33.97
CA THR A 191 -29.57 -32.10 -34.10
C THR A 191 -29.92 -31.22 -32.91
N MET A 192 -29.35 -31.47 -31.73
CA MET A 192 -29.51 -30.62 -30.54
C MET A 192 -28.85 -29.24 -30.71
N CYS A 193 -27.92 -29.09 -31.66
CA CYS A 193 -27.20 -27.85 -31.91
C CYS A 193 -27.98 -26.82 -32.74
N ARG A 194 -29.16 -27.16 -33.26
CA ARG A 194 -29.89 -26.31 -34.23
C ARG A 194 -30.23 -24.93 -33.68
N ASP A 195 -30.67 -24.88 -32.43
CA ASP A 195 -31.11 -23.65 -31.76
C ASP A 195 -30.12 -23.15 -30.69
N LEU A 196 -28.95 -23.80 -30.61
CA LEU A 196 -27.88 -23.43 -29.69
C LEU A 196 -26.84 -22.52 -30.38
N PRO A 197 -26.11 -21.69 -29.61
CA PRO A 197 -24.96 -20.97 -30.13
C PRO A 197 -23.97 -21.91 -30.83
N GLN A 198 -23.45 -21.53 -32.00
CA GLN A 198 -22.46 -22.32 -32.74
C GLN A 198 -21.17 -22.51 -31.97
N SER A 199 -20.79 -21.52 -31.15
CA SER A 199 -19.64 -21.64 -30.27
C SER A 199 -19.82 -20.88 -28.97
N ILE A 200 -19.17 -21.39 -27.92
CA ILE A 200 -19.02 -20.75 -26.63
C ILE A 200 -17.52 -20.60 -26.36
N VAL A 201 -17.07 -19.37 -26.13
CA VAL A 201 -15.70 -19.07 -25.71
C VAL A 201 -15.72 -18.71 -24.24
N TYR A 202 -14.84 -19.32 -23.45
CA TYR A 202 -14.68 -19.04 -22.03
C TYR A 202 -13.49 -18.10 -21.84
N LYS A 203 -13.71 -17.00 -21.12
CA LYS A 203 -12.64 -16.08 -20.73
C LYS A 203 -12.76 -15.76 -19.26
N TYR A 204 -11.60 -15.60 -18.63
CA TYR A 204 -11.46 -15.27 -17.23
C TYR A 204 -10.72 -13.93 -17.14
N MET A 205 -11.14 -13.09 -16.21
CA MET A 205 -10.44 -11.85 -15.90
C MET A 205 -10.61 -11.51 -14.42
N SER A 206 -9.63 -10.81 -13.88
CA SER A 206 -9.68 -10.26 -12.52
C SER A 206 -9.88 -8.75 -12.60
N ILE A 207 -10.74 -8.19 -11.76
CA ILE A 207 -10.83 -6.74 -11.56
C ILE A 207 -10.82 -6.38 -10.09
N ARG A 208 -10.34 -5.17 -9.79
CA ARG A 208 -10.40 -4.60 -8.45
C ARG A 208 -11.80 -4.08 -8.12
N SER A 209 -12.20 -4.18 -6.86
CA SER A 209 -13.50 -3.72 -6.36
C SER A 209 -13.61 -2.18 -6.26
N ASP A 210 -12.49 -1.46 -6.15
CA ASP A 210 -12.44 0.02 -6.13
C ASP A 210 -12.42 0.67 -7.51
N ARG A 211 -12.56 -0.12 -8.58
CA ARG A 211 -12.47 0.42 -9.94
C ARG A 211 -13.49 1.53 -10.14
N SER A 212 -13.02 2.68 -10.63
CA SER A 212 -13.88 3.82 -10.92
C SER A 212 -14.91 3.48 -12.01
N VAL A 213 -16.10 4.07 -11.88
CA VAL A 213 -17.19 3.93 -12.85
C VAL A 213 -17.61 5.30 -13.38
N PRO A 214 -17.94 5.43 -14.68
CA PRO A 214 -17.92 4.37 -15.69
C PRO A 214 -16.49 3.99 -16.14
N SER A 215 -16.25 2.72 -16.45
CA SER A 215 -14.96 2.28 -17.02
C SER A 215 -15.10 1.17 -18.06
N ASP A 216 -14.29 1.27 -19.11
CA ASP A 216 -14.13 0.23 -20.12
C ASP A 216 -13.36 -0.94 -19.49
N ILE A 217 -13.91 -2.16 -19.57
CA ILE A 217 -13.33 -3.34 -18.90
C ILE A 217 -12.98 -4.49 -19.85
N PHE A 218 -13.69 -4.64 -20.97
CA PHE A 218 -13.43 -5.74 -21.90
C PHE A 218 -13.91 -5.42 -23.32
N GLN A 219 -13.04 -5.58 -24.32
CA GLN A 219 -13.44 -5.43 -25.72
C GLN A 219 -13.74 -6.79 -26.34
N ILE A 220 -14.97 -6.99 -26.80
CA ILE A 220 -15.33 -8.14 -27.63
C ILE A 220 -15.08 -7.81 -29.10
N GLN A 221 -14.50 -8.75 -29.84
CA GLN A 221 -14.20 -8.62 -31.26
C GLN A 221 -14.62 -9.88 -32.02
N ALA A 222 -15.24 -9.69 -33.17
CA ALA A 222 -15.58 -10.78 -34.08
C ALA A 222 -14.31 -11.37 -34.70
N THR A 223 -14.13 -12.68 -34.56
CA THR A 223 -13.00 -13.42 -35.16
C THR A 223 -13.20 -13.72 -36.64
N THR A 224 -14.44 -13.69 -37.13
CA THR A 224 -14.77 -14.04 -38.52
C THR A 224 -15.58 -12.93 -39.15
N ILE A 225 -15.02 -12.33 -40.20
CA ILE A 225 -15.65 -11.26 -40.96
C ILE A 225 -16.09 -11.85 -42.29
N TYR A 226 -17.37 -12.18 -42.39
CA TYR A 226 -17.95 -12.58 -43.67
C TYR A 226 -18.34 -11.32 -44.44
N ALA A 227 -17.97 -11.26 -45.72
CA ALA A 227 -18.50 -10.23 -46.61
C ALA A 227 -20.04 -10.28 -46.55
N ASN A 228 -20.67 -9.11 -46.56
CA ASN A 228 -22.13 -8.99 -46.54
C ASN A 228 -22.79 -9.60 -45.29
N THR A 229 -22.16 -9.45 -44.11
CA THR A 229 -22.78 -9.78 -42.83
C THR A 229 -22.83 -8.60 -41.88
N ILE A 230 -23.84 -8.58 -41.03
CA ILE A 230 -24.02 -7.62 -39.94
C ILE A 230 -23.82 -8.37 -38.63
N ASN A 231 -22.95 -7.83 -37.77
CA ASN A 231 -22.78 -8.33 -36.41
C ASN A 231 -23.50 -7.42 -35.43
N THR A 232 -24.29 -8.02 -34.54
CA THR A 232 -24.93 -7.34 -33.42
C THR A 232 -24.43 -7.97 -32.14
N PHE A 233 -23.96 -7.14 -31.22
CA PHE A 233 -23.48 -7.58 -29.92
C PHE A 233 -24.50 -7.22 -28.84
N ARG A 234 -24.76 -8.14 -27.91
CA ARG A 234 -25.65 -7.91 -26.77
C ARG A 234 -25.20 -8.67 -25.54
N ILE A 235 -25.64 -8.21 -24.37
CA ILE A 235 -25.52 -8.97 -23.13
C ILE A 235 -26.69 -9.97 -23.10
N LYS A 236 -26.38 -11.27 -23.04
CA LYS A 236 -27.35 -12.36 -23.04
C LYS A 236 -27.86 -12.68 -21.65
N SER A 237 -26.97 -12.72 -20.65
CA SER A 237 -27.28 -12.98 -19.24
C SER A 237 -26.14 -12.50 -18.33
N GLY A 238 -26.37 -12.46 -17.01
CA GLY A 238 -25.35 -12.08 -16.02
C GLY A 238 -25.26 -10.58 -15.77
N ASN A 239 -26.33 -9.84 -16.05
CA ASN A 239 -26.40 -8.38 -15.85
C ASN A 239 -27.76 -7.98 -15.27
N GLU A 240 -28.32 -8.82 -14.40
CA GLU A 240 -29.66 -8.66 -13.84
C GLU A 240 -29.77 -7.40 -12.97
N ASN A 241 -28.68 -6.97 -12.33
CA ASN A 241 -28.66 -5.74 -11.53
C ASN A 241 -28.13 -4.51 -12.29
N GLY A 242 -27.82 -4.64 -13.58
CA GLY A 242 -27.39 -3.54 -14.44
C GLY A 242 -26.03 -2.96 -14.08
N GLU A 243 -25.07 -3.80 -13.71
CA GLU A 243 -23.67 -3.43 -13.48
C GLU A 243 -22.93 -3.08 -14.77
N PHE A 244 -23.40 -3.60 -15.91
CA PHE A 244 -22.74 -3.50 -17.20
C PHE A 244 -23.67 -2.94 -18.28
N TYR A 245 -23.08 -2.29 -19.28
CA TYR A 245 -23.72 -2.13 -20.59
C TYR A 245 -22.71 -2.39 -21.70
N LEU A 246 -23.22 -2.62 -22.91
CA LEU A 246 -22.39 -2.87 -24.07
C LEU A 246 -22.46 -1.67 -25.03
N ARG A 247 -21.29 -1.10 -25.35
CA ARG A 247 -21.15 0.01 -26.30
C ARG A 247 -20.56 -0.51 -27.60
N GLN A 248 -21.31 -0.45 -28.69
CA GLN A 248 -20.77 -0.83 -30.00
C GLN A 248 -19.67 0.16 -30.42
N THR A 249 -18.48 -0.35 -30.72
CA THR A 249 -17.31 0.45 -31.09
C THR A 249 -17.01 0.37 -32.59
N SER A 250 -17.35 -0.74 -33.23
CA SER A 250 -17.27 -0.90 -34.69
C SER A 250 -18.26 -1.96 -35.18
N PRO A 251 -18.39 -2.19 -36.50
CA PRO A 251 -19.19 -3.30 -37.05
C PRO A 251 -18.73 -4.70 -36.62
N VAL A 252 -17.53 -4.80 -36.03
CA VAL A 252 -16.90 -6.07 -35.62
C VAL A 252 -16.45 -6.05 -34.16
N SER A 253 -16.75 -5.00 -33.40
CA SER A 253 -16.35 -4.92 -32.00
C SER A 253 -17.33 -4.14 -31.12
N ALA A 254 -17.35 -4.50 -29.84
CA ALA A 254 -18.06 -3.76 -28.82
C ALA A 254 -17.24 -3.72 -27.52
N MET A 255 -17.45 -2.69 -26.71
CA MET A 255 -16.82 -2.52 -25.40
C MET A 255 -17.84 -2.82 -24.31
N LEU A 256 -17.49 -3.73 -23.40
CA LEU A 256 -18.18 -3.93 -22.14
C LEU A 256 -17.75 -2.82 -21.17
N VAL A 257 -18.72 -2.04 -20.71
CA VAL A 257 -18.49 -0.90 -19.83
C VAL A 257 -19.13 -1.19 -18.48
N LEU A 258 -18.34 -1.05 -17.43
CA LEU A 258 -18.77 -1.12 -16.05
C LEU A 258 -19.39 0.22 -15.64
N VAL A 259 -20.61 0.19 -15.10
CA VAL A 259 -21.35 1.40 -14.66
C VAL A 259 -21.69 1.39 -13.18
N LYS A 260 -21.56 0.24 -12.51
CA LYS A 260 -21.67 0.12 -11.05
C LYS A 260 -20.43 -0.58 -10.52
N SER A 261 -19.99 -0.22 -9.32
CA SER A 261 -18.91 -0.95 -8.66
C SER A 261 -19.32 -2.41 -8.43
N LEU A 262 -18.38 -3.33 -8.61
CA LEU A 262 -18.61 -4.73 -8.29
C LEU A 262 -18.21 -5.00 -6.85
N THR A 263 -19.01 -5.81 -6.15
CA THR A 263 -18.71 -6.23 -4.79
C THR A 263 -17.94 -7.55 -4.80
N GLY A 264 -16.84 -7.59 -4.05
CA GLY A 264 -16.03 -8.79 -3.86
C GLY A 264 -16.04 -9.27 -2.39
N PRO A 265 -15.56 -10.49 -2.11
CA PRO A 265 -15.04 -11.47 -3.07
C PRO A 265 -16.19 -12.24 -3.76
N ARG A 266 -16.29 -12.13 -5.09
CA ARG A 266 -17.36 -12.79 -5.87
C ARG A 266 -16.98 -12.93 -7.34
N GLU A 267 -17.60 -13.92 -7.99
CA GLU A 267 -17.58 -14.07 -9.45
C GLU A 267 -18.85 -13.55 -10.10
N TYR A 268 -18.65 -12.84 -11.20
CA TYR A 268 -19.70 -12.38 -12.10
C TYR A 268 -19.52 -13.10 -13.43
N ILE A 269 -20.52 -13.89 -13.82
CA ILE A 269 -20.50 -14.61 -15.09
C ILE A 269 -21.43 -13.87 -16.04
N VAL A 270 -20.85 -13.22 -17.05
CA VAL A 270 -21.57 -12.43 -18.05
C VAL A 270 -21.46 -13.13 -19.39
N ASP A 271 -22.61 -13.50 -19.98
CA ASP A 271 -22.63 -14.06 -21.33
C ASP A 271 -22.84 -12.93 -22.33
N LEU A 272 -21.84 -12.67 -23.18
CA LEU A 272 -21.92 -11.72 -24.28
C LEU A 272 -22.21 -12.49 -25.57
N GLU A 273 -23.28 -12.13 -26.27
CA GLU A 273 -23.68 -12.79 -27.50
C GLU A 273 -23.38 -11.92 -28.72
N MET A 274 -22.72 -12.52 -29.70
CA MET A 274 -22.57 -11.99 -31.04
C MET A 274 -23.55 -12.71 -31.96
N LEU A 275 -24.50 -11.97 -32.52
CA LEU A 275 -25.40 -12.41 -33.56
C LEU A 275 -24.85 -11.97 -34.91
N THR A 276 -24.61 -12.92 -35.81
CA THR A 276 -24.20 -12.64 -37.18
C THR A 276 -25.31 -13.00 -38.14
N VAL A 277 -25.74 -12.02 -38.93
CA VAL A 277 -26.83 -12.15 -39.90
C VAL A 277 -26.31 -11.76 -41.28
N SER A 278 -26.63 -12.57 -42.30
CA SER A 278 -26.35 -12.19 -43.69
C SER A 278 -27.16 -10.97 -44.10
N SER A 279 -26.59 -10.07 -44.91
CA SER A 279 -27.30 -8.89 -45.42
C SER A 279 -28.52 -9.24 -46.27
N ILE A 280 -28.54 -10.45 -46.84
CA ILE A 280 -29.68 -11.01 -47.59
C ILE A 280 -30.61 -11.88 -46.70
N GLY A 281 -30.35 -11.97 -45.39
CA GLY A 281 -31.19 -12.66 -44.41
C GLY A 281 -31.15 -14.20 -44.47
N THR A 282 -30.33 -14.80 -45.33
CA THR A 282 -30.34 -16.23 -45.63
C THR A 282 -29.74 -17.12 -44.55
N PHE A 283 -28.86 -16.58 -43.70
CA PHE A 283 -28.34 -17.30 -42.55
C PHE A 283 -28.21 -16.40 -41.32
N ARG A 284 -28.43 -17.02 -40.17
CA ARG A 284 -28.28 -16.44 -38.84
C ARG A 284 -27.47 -17.40 -37.99
N THR A 285 -26.41 -16.90 -37.36
CA THR A 285 -25.62 -17.65 -36.40
C THR A 285 -25.40 -16.82 -35.14
N SER A 286 -25.14 -17.52 -34.03
CA SER A 286 -24.85 -16.92 -32.74
C SER A 286 -23.59 -17.55 -32.14
N SER A 287 -22.72 -16.71 -31.58
CA SER A 287 -21.59 -17.14 -30.76
C SER A 287 -21.67 -16.44 -29.41
N VAL A 288 -21.35 -17.15 -28.34
CA VAL A 288 -21.36 -16.63 -26.97
C VAL A 288 -19.93 -16.56 -26.44
N LEU A 289 -19.60 -15.43 -25.81
CA LEU A 289 -18.44 -15.28 -24.96
C LEU A 289 -18.92 -15.30 -23.51
N ARG A 290 -18.59 -16.36 -22.77
CA ARG A 290 -18.81 -16.45 -21.33
C ARG A 290 -17.61 -15.83 -20.62
N LEU A 291 -17.81 -14.62 -20.13
CA LEU A 291 -16.80 -13.85 -19.40
C LEU A 291 -17.01 -14.05 -17.90
N THR A 292 -16.05 -14.68 -17.23
CA THR A 292 -16.00 -14.81 -15.77
C THR A 292 -15.11 -13.71 -15.22
N ILE A 293 -15.73 -12.74 -14.55
CA ILE A 293 -15.06 -11.62 -13.89
C ILE A 293 -14.94 -11.96 -12.40
N ILE A 294 -13.72 -12.12 -11.93
CA ILE A 294 -13.41 -12.43 -10.55
C ILE A 294 -13.06 -11.13 -9.84
N VAL A 295 -13.79 -10.81 -8.79
CA VAL A 295 -13.57 -9.61 -7.98
C VAL A 295 -12.94 -10.02 -6.67
N GLY A 296 -11.76 -9.47 -6.40
CA GLY A 296 -11.01 -9.73 -5.17
C GLY A 296 -11.71 -9.20 -3.91
N PRO A 297 -11.34 -9.69 -2.72
CA PRO A 297 -11.87 -9.21 -1.44
C PRO A 297 -11.41 -7.79 -1.10
N PHE A 298 -10.24 -7.37 -1.62
CA PHE A 298 -9.64 -6.08 -1.31
C PHE A 298 -9.61 -5.14 -2.51
N SER A 299 -9.52 -3.86 -2.21
CA SER A 299 -9.81 -2.77 -3.13
C SER A 299 -8.57 -1.91 -3.41
N PHE A 300 -7.36 -2.45 -3.30
CA PHE A 300 -6.12 -1.69 -3.38
C PHE A 300 -5.06 -2.33 -4.28
#